data_AF-A0A7C7UNZ5-F1
#
_entry.id   AF-A0A7C7UNZ5-F1
#
_cell.length_a   1.000
_cell.length_b   1.000
_cell.length_c   1.000
_cell.angle_alpha   90.00
_cell.angle_beta   90.00
_cell.angle_gamma   90.00
#
_symmetry.space_group_name_H-M   'P 1'
#
loop_
_entity.id
_entity.type
_entity.pdbx_description
1 polymer ?
#
loop_
_entity_poly.entity_id
_entity_poly.type
_entity_poly.pdbx_seq_one_letter_code
_entity_poly.pdbx_strand_id
1 'polypeptide(L)'
;MRALRKSKSVEILLRLLDRPRYVRELVSEVGGSAQTVEMRIQELLKEGLVEEEVWEAWPFRKMLKLTERGKNIAGLLKVEQDFFTVAKKIANEDATRRGGWLLTVLHAVGGVVRGATKLQKLLFLLKRELGIEAPYNFTPYMFGPHSPDVLDDAIDLETVGYIKIEKEVLDSTLAGDCIIERKYELTPEGAKAAGELYKKLPADEKKALRSLGRFNEMTLTELLKYVYTKYPKESRGL
;
A
#
# COMPACT_ATOMS: atom_id res chain seq x y z
N MET A 1 -17.27 17.55 -19.17
CA MET A 1 -16.46 17.45 -17.94
C MET A 1 -17.12 16.62 -16.83
N ARG A 2 -18.36 16.13 -17.00
CA ARG A 2 -18.98 15.16 -16.07
C ARG A 2 -18.54 13.73 -16.40
N ALA A 3 -18.27 13.44 -17.68
CA ALA A 3 -17.79 12.15 -18.16
C ALA A 3 -16.43 11.73 -17.57
N LEU A 4 -15.51 12.67 -17.35
CA LEU A 4 -14.16 12.41 -16.83
C LEU A 4 -14.11 11.99 -15.35
N ARG A 5 -15.19 12.19 -14.58
CA ARG A 5 -15.27 11.71 -13.19
C ARG A 5 -15.53 10.21 -13.09
N LYS A 6 -15.67 9.52 -14.23
CA LYS A 6 -15.99 8.08 -14.29
C LYS A 6 -14.76 7.33 -14.77
N SER A 7 -14.33 6.34 -13.99
CA SER A 7 -13.09 5.57 -14.23
C SER A 7 -12.99 5.00 -15.65
N LYS A 8 -14.10 4.45 -16.17
CA LYS A 8 -14.14 3.87 -17.52
C LYS A 8 -13.99 4.89 -18.65
N SER A 9 -14.38 6.14 -18.45
CA SER A 9 -14.17 7.20 -19.44
C SER A 9 -12.69 7.58 -19.55
N VAL A 10 -11.99 7.65 -18.41
CA VAL A 10 -10.54 7.90 -18.37
C VAL A 10 -9.80 6.77 -19.06
N GLU A 11 -10.15 5.52 -18.77
CA GLU A 11 -9.55 4.34 -19.39
C GLU A 11 -9.74 4.32 -20.92
N ILE A 12 -10.95 4.63 -21.41
CA ILE A 12 -11.20 4.78 -22.86
C ILE A 12 -10.28 5.83 -23.49
N LEU A 13 -10.18 7.02 -22.88
CA LEU A 13 -9.35 8.11 -23.43
C LEU A 13 -7.88 7.72 -23.50
N LEU A 14 -7.36 7.05 -22.47
CA LEU A 14 -5.96 6.59 -22.44
C LEU A 14 -5.68 5.52 -23.50
N ARG A 15 -6.61 4.57 -23.72
CA ARG A 15 -6.46 3.54 -24.78
C ARG A 15 -6.49 4.12 -26.19
N LEU A 16 -7.28 5.18 -26.41
CA LEU A 16 -7.38 5.88 -27.68
C LEU A 16 -6.24 6.88 -27.91
N LEU A 17 -5.55 7.31 -26.84
CA LEU A 17 -4.35 8.14 -26.94
C LEU A 17 -3.19 7.36 -27.58
N ASP A 18 -3.09 6.06 -27.30
CA ASP A 18 -2.06 5.20 -27.89
C ASP A 18 -2.29 4.99 -29.39
N ARG A 19 -3.53 4.66 -29.79
CA ARG A 19 -3.95 4.52 -31.19
C ARG A 19 -5.47 4.53 -31.36
N PRO A 20 -5.99 4.81 -32.56
CA PRO A 20 -7.39 4.56 -32.90
C PRO A 20 -7.76 3.07 -32.76
N ARG A 21 -9.01 2.80 -32.37
CA ARG A 21 -9.49 1.42 -32.12
C ARG A 21 -10.92 1.21 -32.60
N TYR A 22 -11.25 -0.02 -32.94
CA TYR A 22 -12.65 -0.40 -33.18
C TYR A 22 -13.40 -0.53 -31.86
N VAL A 23 -14.71 -0.26 -31.86
CA VAL A 23 -15.55 -0.31 -30.65
C VAL A 23 -15.40 -1.65 -29.92
N ARG A 24 -15.48 -2.79 -30.62
CA ARG A 24 -15.37 -4.12 -30.01
C ARG A 24 -14.00 -4.38 -29.35
N GLU A 25 -12.93 -3.95 -30.01
CA GLU A 25 -11.57 -4.05 -29.48
C GLU A 25 -11.43 -3.21 -28.21
N LEU A 26 -11.91 -1.96 -28.27
CA LEU A 26 -11.86 -1.04 -27.13
C LEU A 26 -12.66 -1.56 -25.93
N VAL A 27 -13.85 -2.14 -26.15
CA VAL A 27 -14.65 -2.77 -25.10
C VAL A 27 -13.90 -3.93 -24.44
N SER A 28 -13.23 -4.77 -25.24
CA SER A 28 -12.42 -5.88 -24.73
C SER A 28 -11.22 -5.41 -23.91
N GLU A 29 -10.56 -4.32 -24.32
CA GLU A 29 -9.36 -3.81 -23.64
C GLU A 29 -9.67 -3.01 -22.37
N VAL A 30 -10.76 -2.25 -22.36
CA VAL A 30 -11.20 -1.47 -21.19
C VAL A 30 -11.82 -2.39 -20.14
N GLY A 31 -12.48 -3.48 -20.57
CA GLY A 31 -13.11 -4.45 -19.69
C GLY A 31 -14.30 -3.92 -18.88
N GLY A 32 -15.06 -4.84 -18.27
CA GLY A 32 -16.32 -4.55 -17.57
C GLY A 32 -17.55 -4.78 -18.46
N SER A 33 -18.70 -4.26 -18.03
CA SER A 33 -19.95 -4.41 -18.80
C SER A 33 -19.86 -3.64 -20.12
N ALA A 34 -20.05 -4.34 -21.25
CA ALA A 34 -20.04 -3.76 -22.59
C ALA A 34 -20.99 -2.55 -22.70
N GLN A 35 -22.20 -2.67 -22.12
CA GLN A 35 -23.18 -1.59 -22.07
C GLN A 35 -22.66 -0.36 -21.32
N THR A 36 -21.88 -0.55 -20.26
CA THR A 36 -21.25 0.58 -19.54
C THR A 36 -20.19 1.26 -20.39
N VAL A 37 -19.34 0.50 -21.07
CA VAL A 37 -18.29 1.06 -21.93
C VAL A 37 -18.91 1.82 -23.11
N GLU A 38 -19.91 1.24 -23.78
CA GLU A 38 -20.64 1.90 -24.88
C GLU A 38 -21.31 3.20 -24.43
N MET A 39 -21.97 3.19 -23.26
CA MET A 39 -22.55 4.41 -22.69
C MET A 39 -21.49 5.50 -22.47
N ARG A 40 -20.29 5.14 -22.01
CA ARG A 40 -19.17 6.10 -21.85
C ARG A 40 -18.63 6.60 -23.18
N ILE A 41 -18.53 5.74 -24.19
CA ILE A 41 -18.14 6.14 -25.55
C ILE A 41 -19.13 7.21 -26.07
N GLN A 42 -20.43 6.99 -25.93
CA GLN A 42 -21.44 7.96 -26.36
C GLN A 42 -21.35 9.29 -25.60
N GLU A 43 -21.09 9.27 -24.30
CA GLU A 43 -20.83 10.48 -23.52
C GLU A 43 -19.59 11.25 -24.04
N LEU A 44 -18.50 10.54 -24.35
CA LEU A 44 -17.26 11.14 -24.84
C LEU A 44 -17.39 11.70 -26.27
N LEU A 45 -18.17 11.04 -27.13
CA LEU A 45 -18.56 11.55 -28.44
C LEU A 45 -19.37 12.84 -28.30
N LYS A 46 -20.39 12.83 -27.42
CA LYS A 46 -21.22 14.02 -27.14
C LYS A 46 -20.43 15.18 -26.56
N GLU A 47 -19.43 14.90 -25.72
CA GLU A 47 -18.52 15.91 -25.17
C GLU A 47 -17.44 16.38 -26.17
N GLY A 48 -17.35 15.76 -27.36
CA GLY A 48 -16.38 16.11 -28.41
C GLY A 48 -14.94 15.73 -28.07
N LEU A 49 -14.75 14.72 -27.22
CA LEU A 49 -13.41 14.21 -26.84
C LEU A 49 -12.98 13.03 -27.71
N VAL A 50 -13.95 12.31 -28.26
CA VAL A 50 -13.78 11.21 -29.20
C VAL A 50 -14.56 11.56 -30.46
N GLU A 51 -14.12 11.05 -31.61
CA GLU A 51 -14.83 11.09 -32.88
C GLU A 51 -14.88 9.69 -33.53
N GLU A 52 -15.94 9.42 -34.29
CA GLU A 52 -16.09 8.17 -35.05
C GLU A 52 -15.72 8.40 -36.52
N GLU A 53 -14.95 7.48 -37.08
CA GLU A 53 -14.70 7.38 -38.51
C GLU A 53 -15.33 6.07 -39.02
N VAL A 54 -16.28 6.20 -39.95
CA VAL A 54 -16.98 5.05 -40.53
C VAL A 54 -16.18 4.53 -41.70
N TRP A 55 -15.81 3.26 -41.66
CA TRP A 55 -15.30 2.58 -42.84
C TRP A 55 -16.50 2.16 -43.69
N GLU A 56 -16.66 2.82 -44.84
CA GLU A 56 -17.75 2.55 -45.80
C GLU A 56 -17.58 1.21 -46.55
N ALA A 57 -16.41 0.59 -46.45
CA ALA A 57 -16.17 -0.73 -47.02
C ALA A 57 -16.77 -1.83 -46.14
N TRP A 58 -17.56 -2.71 -46.76
CA TRP A 58 -18.16 -3.84 -46.09
C TRP A 58 -17.09 -4.86 -45.62
N PRO A 59 -17.18 -5.43 -44.40
CA PRO A 59 -18.19 -5.15 -43.37
C PRO A 59 -17.94 -3.80 -42.69
N PHE A 60 -19.00 -3.01 -42.51
CA PHE A 60 -18.92 -1.69 -41.90
C PHE A 60 -18.32 -1.76 -40.49
N ARG A 61 -17.30 -0.95 -40.24
CA ARG A 61 -16.65 -0.84 -38.92
C ARG A 61 -16.56 0.62 -38.50
N LYS A 62 -16.90 0.88 -37.24
CA LYS A 62 -16.71 2.18 -36.61
C LYS A 62 -15.36 2.21 -35.89
N MET A 63 -14.50 3.12 -36.32
CA MET A 63 -13.21 3.36 -35.69
C MET A 63 -13.30 4.62 -34.83
N LEU A 64 -12.88 4.52 -33.58
CA LEU A 64 -12.85 5.63 -32.64
C LEU A 64 -11.45 6.21 -32.59
N LYS A 65 -11.35 7.54 -32.58
CA LYS A 65 -10.10 8.29 -32.36
C LYS A 65 -10.35 9.49 -31.45
N LEU A 66 -9.29 9.98 -30.80
CA LEU A 66 -9.37 11.22 -30.02
C LEU A 66 -9.42 12.42 -30.95
N THR A 67 -10.26 13.40 -30.61
CA THR A 67 -10.16 14.76 -31.16
C THR A 67 -8.91 15.44 -30.63
N GLU A 68 -8.50 16.59 -31.20
CA GLU A 68 -7.37 17.37 -30.64
C GLU A 68 -7.60 17.75 -29.16
N ARG A 69 -8.84 18.10 -28.81
CA ARG A 69 -9.23 18.34 -27.41
C ARG A 69 -9.11 17.06 -26.57
N GLY A 70 -9.54 15.92 -27.10
CA GLY A 70 -9.38 14.62 -26.48
C GLY A 70 -7.93 14.26 -26.20
N LYS A 71 -7.03 14.49 -27.17
CA LYS A 71 -5.58 14.24 -27.05
C LYS A 71 -4.95 15.07 -25.93
N ASN A 72 -5.28 16.36 -25.84
CA ASN A 72 -4.76 17.23 -24.79
C ASN A 72 -5.17 16.75 -23.39
N ILE A 73 -6.44 16.39 -23.21
CA ILE A 73 -6.96 15.90 -21.93
C ILE A 73 -6.37 14.53 -21.59
N ALA A 74 -6.36 13.60 -22.54
CA ALA A 74 -5.79 12.27 -22.34
C ALA A 74 -4.28 12.35 -22.03
N GLY A 75 -3.55 13.27 -22.68
CA GLY A 75 -2.14 13.52 -22.41
C GLY A 75 -1.90 14.00 -20.98
N LEU A 76 -2.72 14.94 -20.47
CA LEU A 76 -2.64 15.38 -19.08
C LEU A 76 -2.96 14.25 -18.09
N LEU A 77 -4.00 13.46 -18.37
CA LEU A 77 -4.37 12.28 -17.57
C LEU A 77 -3.25 11.23 -17.56
N LYS A 78 -2.55 11.04 -18.69
CA LYS A 78 -1.40 10.15 -18.79
C LYS A 78 -0.23 10.66 -17.96
N VAL A 79 0.10 11.95 -18.03
CA VAL A 79 1.14 12.57 -17.20
C VAL A 79 0.80 12.43 -15.71
N GLU A 80 -0.45 12.66 -15.31
CA GLU A 80 -0.91 12.47 -13.93
C GLU A 80 -0.74 11.01 -13.47
N GLN A 81 -1.12 10.04 -14.31
CA GLN A 81 -0.94 8.62 -14.02
C GLN A 81 0.52 8.19 -13.98
N ASP A 82 1.34 8.65 -14.93
CA ASP A 82 2.76 8.33 -15.00
C ASP A 82 3.49 8.96 -13.80
N PHE A 83 3.18 10.21 -13.45
CA PHE A 83 3.71 10.86 -12.25
C PHE A 83 3.30 10.11 -10.98
N PHE A 84 2.02 9.75 -10.84
CA PHE A 84 1.56 8.97 -9.70
C PHE A 84 2.23 7.59 -9.66
N THR A 85 2.45 6.96 -10.81
CA THR A 85 3.14 5.66 -10.92
C THR A 85 4.60 5.78 -10.53
N VAL A 86 5.30 6.81 -10.99
CA VAL A 86 6.69 7.11 -10.60
C VAL A 86 6.78 7.45 -9.13
N ALA A 87 5.92 8.33 -8.61
CA ALA A 87 5.86 8.67 -7.20
C ALA A 87 5.57 7.45 -6.34
N LYS A 88 4.63 6.58 -6.76
CA LYS A 88 4.34 5.31 -6.09
C LYS A 88 5.53 4.35 -6.17
N LYS A 89 6.26 4.31 -7.28
CA LYS A 89 7.46 3.47 -7.43
C LYS A 89 8.60 3.97 -6.53
N ILE A 90 8.85 5.27 -6.49
CA ILE A 90 9.83 5.90 -5.59
C ILE A 90 9.43 5.64 -4.13
N ALA A 91 8.18 5.92 -3.76
CA ALA A 91 7.66 5.64 -2.43
C ALA A 91 7.75 4.16 -2.08
N ASN A 92 7.55 3.25 -3.04
CA ASN A 92 7.71 1.82 -2.84
C ASN A 92 9.18 1.44 -2.62
N GLU A 93 10.10 1.95 -3.45
CA GLU A 93 11.55 1.73 -3.29
C GLU A 93 12.05 2.27 -1.95
N ASP A 94 11.61 3.46 -1.52
CA ASP A 94 11.98 4.04 -0.22
C ASP A 94 11.31 3.32 0.96
N ALA A 95 10.01 3.01 0.88
CA ALA A 95 9.31 2.23 1.91
C ALA A 95 9.88 0.80 2.06
N THR A 96 10.42 0.21 0.99
CA THR A 96 11.08 -1.11 1.07
C THR A 96 12.52 -1.06 1.58
N ARG A 97 13.19 0.11 1.63
CA ARG A 97 14.57 0.22 2.15
C ARG A 97 14.65 -0.11 3.64
N ARG A 98 13.84 0.54 4.48
CA ARG A 98 13.79 0.30 5.94
C ARG A 98 12.52 -0.45 6.36
N GLY A 99 11.37 -0.03 5.84
CA GLY A 99 10.07 -0.68 6.08
C GLY A 99 9.99 -2.13 5.59
N GLY A 100 10.92 -2.57 4.72
CA GLY A 100 11.07 -3.99 4.39
C GLY A 100 11.25 -4.89 5.62
N TRP A 101 11.96 -4.41 6.65
CA TRP A 101 12.09 -5.15 7.92
C TRP A 101 10.76 -5.26 8.66
N LEU A 102 9.99 -4.18 8.70
CA LEU A 102 8.64 -4.18 9.29
C LEU A 102 7.73 -5.19 8.56
N LEU A 103 7.76 -5.22 7.23
CA LEU A 103 7.03 -6.21 6.43
C LEU A 103 7.45 -7.64 6.75
N THR A 104 8.75 -7.92 6.83
CA THR A 104 9.25 -9.27 7.15
C THR A 104 8.90 -9.70 8.58
N VAL A 105 8.90 -8.78 9.55
CA VAL A 105 8.45 -9.04 10.92
C VAL A 105 6.97 -9.37 10.92
N LEU A 106 6.12 -8.53 10.32
CA LEU A 106 4.68 -8.79 10.20
C LEU A 106 4.44 -10.17 9.58
N HIS A 107 5.11 -10.48 8.46
CA HIS A 107 4.99 -11.78 7.81
C HIS A 107 5.37 -12.94 8.74
N ALA A 108 6.49 -12.82 9.46
CA ALA A 108 6.99 -13.87 10.33
C ALA A 108 6.12 -14.12 11.57
N VAL A 109 5.35 -13.13 12.02
CA VAL A 109 4.48 -13.22 13.21
C VAL A 109 3.00 -13.44 12.86
N GLY A 110 2.69 -13.85 11.63
CA GLY A 110 1.33 -14.23 11.22
C GLY A 110 0.54 -13.13 10.50
N GLY A 111 1.20 -12.06 10.08
CA GLY A 111 0.65 -10.99 9.25
C GLY A 111 -0.07 -9.88 10.01
N VAL A 112 -0.17 -9.97 11.34
CA VAL A 112 -0.85 -8.99 12.18
C VAL A 112 -0.13 -8.73 13.50
N VAL A 113 -0.06 -7.46 13.90
CA VAL A 113 0.39 -7.02 15.22
C VAL A 113 -0.59 -5.99 15.77
N ARG A 114 -1.02 -6.21 17.02
CA ARG A 114 -1.90 -5.28 17.75
C ARG A 114 -1.09 -4.45 18.75
N GLY A 115 -1.20 -3.14 18.63
CA GLY A 115 -0.54 -2.15 19.47
C GLY A 115 0.78 -1.62 18.89
N ALA A 116 0.90 -0.29 18.83
CA ALA A 116 2.11 0.40 18.36
C ALA A 116 3.35 0.05 19.21
N THR A 117 3.17 -0.03 20.54
CA THR A 117 4.26 -0.40 21.46
C THR A 117 4.72 -1.83 21.23
N LYS A 118 3.80 -2.77 20.95
CA LYS A 118 4.16 -4.16 20.65
C LYS A 118 5.00 -4.24 19.37
N LEU A 119 4.55 -3.57 18.29
CA LEU A 119 5.30 -3.48 17.04
C LEU A 119 6.74 -2.95 17.27
N GLN A 120 6.87 -1.85 18.01
CA GLN A 120 8.17 -1.29 18.41
C GLN A 120 9.07 -2.32 19.12
N LYS A 121 8.51 -3.09 20.06
CA LYS A 121 9.30 -4.09 20.82
C LYS A 121 9.73 -5.27 19.97
N LEU A 122 8.91 -5.71 19.02
CA LEU A 122 9.30 -6.78 18.10
C LEU A 122 10.53 -6.39 17.27
N LEU A 123 10.56 -5.17 16.74
CA LEU A 123 11.71 -4.67 15.97
C LEU A 123 12.94 -4.43 16.87
N PHE A 124 12.74 -3.97 18.11
CA PHE A 124 13.83 -3.86 19.08
C PHE A 124 14.45 -5.22 19.42
N LEU A 125 13.62 -6.23 19.69
CA LEU A 125 14.07 -7.59 20.02
C LEU A 125 14.72 -8.28 18.81
N LEU A 126 14.27 -7.98 17.59
CA LEU A 126 14.95 -8.38 16.35
C LEU A 126 16.40 -7.91 16.33
N LYS A 127 16.64 -6.65 16.68
CA LYS A 127 17.99 -6.10 16.76
C LYS A 127 18.80 -6.70 17.92
N ARG A 128 18.24 -6.73 19.12
CA ARG A 128 19.01 -7.03 20.35
C ARG A 128 19.18 -8.52 20.64
N GLU A 129 18.21 -9.37 20.34
CA GLU A 129 18.30 -10.81 20.63
C GLU A 129 18.79 -11.62 19.45
N LEU A 130 18.52 -11.12 18.26
CA LEU A 130 18.65 -11.92 17.05
C LEU A 130 19.77 -11.42 16.13
N GLY A 131 20.45 -10.33 16.52
CA GLY A 131 21.64 -9.82 15.86
C GLY A 131 21.39 -9.24 14.46
N ILE A 132 20.12 -9.03 14.11
CA ILE A 132 19.74 -8.48 12.82
C ILE A 132 19.78 -6.95 12.91
N GLU A 133 20.73 -6.33 12.23
CA GLU A 133 20.85 -4.87 12.15
C GLU A 133 19.75 -4.27 11.27
N ALA A 134 18.52 -4.25 11.80
CA ALA A 134 17.45 -3.45 11.22
C ALA A 134 17.81 -1.95 11.34
N PRO A 135 17.52 -1.10 10.33
CA PRO A 135 17.93 0.31 10.30
C PRO A 135 17.10 1.22 11.22
N TYR A 136 16.74 0.73 12.42
CA TYR A 136 16.00 1.45 13.44
C TYR A 136 16.90 1.79 14.62
N ASN A 137 16.84 3.05 15.05
CA ASN A 137 17.61 3.58 16.16
C ASN A 137 16.73 3.67 17.40
N PHE A 138 16.96 2.75 18.34
CA PHE A 138 16.19 2.69 19.57
C PHE A 138 16.84 3.49 20.70
N THR A 139 16.10 4.42 21.28
CA THR A 139 16.48 5.18 22.47
C THR A 139 15.50 4.93 23.62
N PRO A 140 15.91 5.04 24.89
CA PRO A 140 14.99 4.92 26.02
C PRO A 140 13.84 5.95 25.94
N TYR A 141 12.63 5.53 26.32
CA TYR A 141 11.43 6.37 26.34
C TYR A 141 10.40 5.86 27.36
N MET A 142 9.21 6.48 27.41
CA MET A 142 8.16 6.21 28.41
C MET A 142 7.80 4.72 28.56
N PHE A 143 7.81 3.96 27.46
CA PHE A 143 7.51 2.52 27.46
C PHE A 143 8.74 1.68 27.11
N GLY A 144 9.93 2.17 27.47
CA GLY A 144 11.23 1.59 27.14
C GLY A 144 11.72 1.92 25.73
N PRO A 145 12.55 1.06 25.10
CA PRO A 145 13.24 1.37 23.84
C PRO A 145 12.28 1.76 22.71
N HIS A 146 12.48 2.91 22.10
CA HIS A 146 11.57 3.48 21.11
C HIS A 146 12.35 4.01 19.90
N SER A 147 11.78 3.84 18.71
CA SER A 147 12.29 4.40 17.46
C SER A 147 11.14 5.07 16.71
N PRO A 148 11.09 6.41 16.55
CA PRO A 148 9.99 7.07 15.84
C PRO A 148 9.84 6.56 14.40
N ASP A 149 10.98 6.28 13.76
CA ASP A 149 11.11 5.69 12.43
C ASP A 149 10.24 4.44 12.18
N VAL A 150 9.96 3.64 13.20
CA VAL A 150 9.13 2.42 13.04
C VAL A 150 7.68 2.79 12.73
N LEU A 151 7.16 3.86 13.35
CA LEU A 151 5.79 4.30 13.09
C LEU A 151 5.69 5.11 11.80
N ASP A 152 6.72 5.89 11.48
CA ASP A 152 6.80 6.61 10.21
C ASP A 152 6.81 5.62 9.04
N ASP A 153 7.64 4.57 9.11
CA ASP A 153 7.65 3.51 8.10
C ASP A 153 6.31 2.76 8.02
N ALA A 154 5.62 2.57 9.14
CA ALA A 154 4.30 1.95 9.12
C ALA A 154 3.29 2.81 8.34
N ILE A 155 3.34 4.14 8.52
CA ILE A 155 2.50 5.09 7.77
C ILE A 155 2.86 5.07 6.29
N ASP A 156 4.15 5.02 5.95
CA ASP A 156 4.60 4.94 4.56
C ASP A 156 4.13 3.64 3.90
N LEU A 157 4.26 2.51 4.61
CA LEU A 157 3.78 1.20 4.15
C LEU A 157 2.26 1.14 4.00
N GLU A 158 1.51 1.84 4.85
CA GLU A 158 0.06 2.01 4.68
C GLU A 158 -0.26 2.84 3.44
N THR A 159 0.46 3.94 3.24
CA THR A 159 0.28 4.86 2.11
C THR A 159 0.50 4.16 0.77
N VAL A 160 1.48 3.28 0.67
CA VAL A 160 1.73 2.47 -0.55
C VAL A 160 0.84 1.23 -0.65
N GLY A 161 0.04 0.94 0.38
CA GLY A 161 -0.96 -0.12 0.40
C GLY A 161 -0.42 -1.51 0.75
N TYR A 162 0.72 -1.60 1.44
CA TYR A 162 1.29 -2.88 1.90
C TYR A 162 0.80 -3.30 3.28
N ILE A 163 0.44 -2.35 4.12
CA ILE A 163 -0.24 -2.64 5.37
C ILE A 163 -1.54 -1.85 5.49
N LYS A 164 -2.41 -2.29 6.39
CA LYS A 164 -3.60 -1.58 6.83
C LYS A 164 -3.43 -1.26 8.31
N ILE A 165 -3.67 -0.01 8.70
CA ILE A 165 -3.65 0.41 10.10
C ILE A 165 -5.08 0.73 10.53
N GLU A 166 -5.70 -0.20 11.25
CA GLU A 166 -7.04 -0.01 11.82
C GLU A 166 -6.92 0.57 13.23
N LYS A 167 -7.78 1.54 13.56
CA LYS A 167 -7.93 2.07 14.91
C LYS A 167 -9.12 1.38 15.55
N GLU A 168 -8.88 0.59 16.59
CA GLU A 168 -9.91 -0.06 17.39
C GLU A 168 -10.08 0.69 18.72
N VAL A 169 -11.32 0.98 19.10
CA VAL A 169 -11.63 1.56 20.42
C VAL A 169 -11.76 0.40 21.40
N LEU A 170 -10.84 0.29 22.35
CA LEU A 170 -10.83 -0.76 23.36
C LEU A 170 -11.80 -0.48 24.50
N ASP A 171 -11.86 0.78 24.93
CA ASP A 171 -12.75 1.20 26.01
C ASP A 171 -13.05 2.70 25.95
N SER A 172 -14.25 3.08 26.39
CA SER A 172 -14.62 4.47 26.66
C SER A 172 -14.45 4.72 28.16
N THR A 173 -13.46 5.51 28.53
CA THR A 173 -13.30 5.91 29.93
C THR A 173 -14.52 6.71 30.40
N LEU A 174 -14.81 6.66 31.71
CA LEU A 174 -15.88 7.45 32.35
C LEU A 174 -15.75 8.96 32.11
N ALA A 175 -14.57 9.44 31.72
CA ALA A 175 -14.27 10.83 31.37
C ALA A 175 -14.52 11.19 29.89
N GLY A 176 -14.95 10.22 29.06
CA GLY A 176 -15.18 10.43 27.62
C GLY A 176 -13.95 10.19 26.73
N ASP A 177 -12.77 9.96 27.31
CA ASP A 177 -11.57 9.59 26.55
C ASP A 177 -11.67 8.13 26.08
N CYS A 178 -11.33 7.88 24.81
CA CYS A 178 -11.32 6.54 24.22
C CYS A 178 -9.90 5.98 24.22
N ILE A 179 -9.70 4.75 24.69
CA ILE A 179 -8.44 4.02 24.50
C ILE A 179 -8.44 3.50 23.07
N ILE A 180 -7.55 4.05 22.23
CA ILE A 180 -7.41 3.65 20.83
C ILE A 180 -6.21 2.72 20.70
N GLU A 181 -6.46 1.47 20.31
CA GLU A 181 -5.42 0.54 19.87
C GLU A 181 -5.28 0.59 18.35
N ARG A 182 -4.04 0.48 17.86
CA ARG A 182 -3.75 0.36 16.43
C ARG A 182 -3.47 -1.09 16.08
N LYS A 183 -4.16 -1.62 15.09
CA LYS A 183 -3.92 -2.94 14.50
C LYS A 183 -3.23 -2.77 13.16
N TYR A 184 -2.04 -3.36 13.03
CA TYR A 184 -1.21 -3.34 11.83
C TYR A 184 -1.33 -4.68 11.13
N GLU A 185 -1.85 -4.71 9.92
CA GLU A 185 -2.14 -5.95 9.18
C GLU A 185 -1.58 -5.88 7.76
N LEU A 186 -0.97 -6.97 7.27
CA LEU A 186 -0.54 -7.05 5.87
C LEU A 186 -1.75 -7.08 4.93
N THR A 187 -1.71 -6.28 3.87
CA THR A 187 -2.64 -6.43 2.74
C THR A 187 -2.23 -7.63 1.89
N PRO A 188 -3.08 -8.12 0.96
CA PRO A 188 -2.68 -9.17 0.01
C PRO A 188 -1.42 -8.81 -0.79
N GLU A 189 -1.27 -7.55 -1.18
CA GLU A 189 -0.08 -7.02 -1.87
C GLU A 189 1.14 -7.02 -0.94
N GLY A 190 0.98 -6.54 0.29
CA GLY A 190 2.05 -6.54 1.29
C GLY A 190 2.49 -7.94 1.68
N ALA A 191 1.58 -8.91 1.79
CA ALA A 191 1.90 -10.30 2.08
C ALA A 191 2.76 -10.94 0.97
N LYS A 192 2.46 -10.63 -0.31
CA LYS A 192 3.30 -11.07 -1.44
C LYS A 192 4.68 -10.43 -1.36
N ALA A 193 4.76 -9.11 -1.19
CA ALA A 193 6.03 -8.40 -1.09
C ALA A 193 6.89 -8.90 0.09
N ALA A 194 6.28 -9.03 1.27
CA ALA A 194 6.93 -9.53 2.47
C ALA A 194 7.41 -10.97 2.32
N GLY A 195 6.62 -11.84 1.64
CA GLY A 195 7.02 -13.21 1.34
C GLY A 195 8.24 -13.29 0.42
N GLU A 196 8.32 -12.44 -0.61
CA GLU A 196 9.49 -12.36 -1.49
C GLU A 196 10.73 -11.83 -0.77
N LEU A 197 10.58 -10.83 0.11
CA LEU A 197 11.66 -10.37 0.99
C LEU A 197 12.11 -11.49 1.93
N TYR A 198 11.18 -12.14 2.61
CA TYR A 198 11.45 -13.21 3.56
C TYR A 198 12.17 -14.39 2.90
N LYS A 199 11.81 -14.78 1.68
CA LYS A 199 12.50 -15.86 0.93
C LYS A 199 13.98 -15.56 0.67
N LYS A 200 14.34 -14.30 0.45
CA LYS A 200 15.72 -13.88 0.17
C LYS A 200 16.60 -13.86 1.42
N LEU A 201 16.01 -13.88 2.62
CA LEU A 201 16.76 -13.85 3.86
C LEU A 201 17.56 -15.16 4.10
N PRO A 202 18.75 -15.06 4.72
CA PRO A 202 19.48 -16.20 5.26
C PRO A 202 18.65 -17.08 6.23
N ALA A 203 19.04 -18.34 6.39
CA ALA A 203 18.28 -19.32 7.17
C ALA A 203 18.24 -19.01 8.67
N ASP A 204 19.35 -18.47 9.20
CA ASP A 204 19.51 -17.94 10.54
C ASP A 204 18.59 -16.73 10.78
N GLU A 205 18.55 -15.77 9.85
CA GLU A 205 17.65 -14.62 9.94
C GLU A 205 16.16 -15.03 9.90
N LYS A 206 15.81 -16.00 9.05
CA LYS A 206 14.46 -16.59 9.01
C LYS A 206 14.09 -17.24 10.34
N LYS A 207 15.03 -17.97 10.97
CA LYS A 207 14.84 -18.61 12.28
C LYS A 207 14.65 -17.57 13.38
N ALA A 208 15.47 -16.53 13.36
CA ALA A 208 15.36 -15.36 14.23
C ALA A 208 13.96 -14.73 14.12
N LEU A 209 13.53 -14.36 12.91
CA LEU A 209 12.22 -13.76 12.67
C LEU A 209 11.07 -14.65 13.16
N ARG A 210 11.10 -15.96 12.91
CA ARG A 210 10.08 -16.88 13.44
C ARG A 210 10.03 -16.91 14.97
N SER A 211 11.16 -16.74 15.64
CA SER A 211 11.20 -16.69 17.10
C SER A 211 10.49 -15.47 17.68
N LEU A 212 10.23 -14.43 16.87
CA LEU A 212 9.44 -13.28 17.30
C LEU A 212 7.96 -13.62 17.55
N GLY A 213 7.45 -14.70 16.97
CA GLY A 213 6.06 -15.12 17.18
C GLY A 213 5.69 -15.24 18.66
N ARG A 214 6.60 -15.81 19.47
CA ARG A 214 6.42 -15.95 20.93
C ARG A 214 6.24 -14.60 21.64
N PHE A 215 6.86 -13.54 21.13
CA PHE A 215 6.75 -12.19 21.71
C PHE A 215 5.48 -11.48 21.22
N ASN A 216 5.01 -11.79 20.01
CA ASN A 216 3.74 -11.25 19.50
C ASN A 216 2.54 -11.82 20.27
N GLU A 217 2.62 -13.09 20.67
CA GLU A 217 1.62 -13.80 21.48
C GLU A 217 1.52 -13.27 22.93
N MET A 218 2.58 -12.67 23.47
CA MET A 218 2.55 -12.06 24.80
C MET A 218 1.54 -10.90 24.86
N THR A 219 0.92 -10.72 26.02
CA THR A 219 0.23 -9.47 26.33
C THR A 219 1.24 -8.31 26.33
N LEU A 220 0.76 -7.07 26.14
CA LEU A 220 1.64 -5.90 26.18
C LEU A 220 2.40 -5.81 27.52
N THR A 221 1.72 -6.11 28.64
CA THR A 221 2.31 -6.09 29.98
C THR A 221 3.45 -7.09 30.14
N GLU A 222 3.26 -8.33 29.67
CA GLU A 222 4.29 -9.37 29.72
C GLU A 222 5.51 -9.00 28.88
N LEU A 223 5.26 -8.51 27.66
CA LEU A 223 6.31 -8.08 26.75
C LEU A 223 7.14 -6.93 27.34
N LEU A 224 6.47 -5.93 27.93
CA LEU A 224 7.16 -4.81 28.59
C LEU A 224 7.96 -5.29 29.80
N LYS A 225 7.39 -6.15 30.65
CA LYS A 225 8.10 -6.74 31.80
C LYS A 225 9.36 -7.47 31.34
N TYR A 226 9.26 -8.25 30.27
CA TYR A 226 10.39 -8.95 29.67
C TYR A 226 11.48 -7.99 29.21
N VAL A 227 11.11 -6.97 28.42
CA VAL A 227 12.05 -5.96 27.91
C VAL A 227 12.72 -5.19 29.05
N TYR A 228 11.97 -4.77 30.07
CA TYR A 228 12.51 -3.99 31.19
C TYR A 228 13.47 -4.80 32.06
N THR A 229 13.17 -6.08 32.25
CA THR A 229 14.02 -6.98 33.05
C THR A 229 15.33 -7.28 32.32
N LYS A 230 15.25 -7.54 31.01
CA LYS A 230 16.41 -7.99 30.23
C LYS A 230 17.26 -6.84 29.68
N TYR A 231 16.64 -5.69 29.39
CA TYR A 231 17.28 -4.50 28.81
C TYR A 231 17.03 -3.24 29.66
N PRO A 232 17.47 -3.22 30.92
CA PRO A 232 17.15 -2.13 31.85
C PRO A 232 17.77 -0.79 31.45
N LYS A 233 18.94 -0.78 30.80
CA LYS A 233 19.62 0.46 30.38
C LYS A 233 18.85 1.16 29.27
N GLU A 234 18.34 0.38 28.32
CA GLU A 234 17.55 0.88 27.20
C GLU A 234 16.08 1.16 27.59
N SER A 235 15.67 0.75 28.80
CA SER A 235 14.30 0.91 29.31
C SER A 235 14.12 2.04 30.31
N ARG A 236 15.19 2.53 30.95
CA ARG A 236 15.13 3.69 31.83
C ARG A 236 15.20 4.95 30.97
N GLY A 237 14.07 5.63 30.81
CA GLY A 237 14.08 7.03 30.40
C GLY A 237 14.94 7.82 31.39
N LEU A 238 15.83 8.67 30.89
CA LEU A 238 16.58 9.63 31.72
C LEU A 238 15.61 10.53 32.50
#